data_AF-A0A357D302-F1
#
_entry.id   AF-A0A357D302-F1
#
_cell.length_a   1.000
_cell.length_b   1.000
_cell.length_c   1.000
_cell.angle_alpha   90.00
_cell.angle_beta   90.00
_cell.angle_gamma   90.00
#
_symmetry.space_group_name_H-M   'P 1'
#
loop_
_entity.id
_entity.type
_entity.pdbx_description
1 polymer ?
#
loop_
_entity_poly.entity_id
_entity_poly.type
_entity_poly.pdbx_seq_one_letter_code
_entity_poly.pdbx_strand_id
1 'polypeptide(L)'
;AGKIQMLQNPTDKNKTVRHAIMTGETGAYGGFKTKETGSRMRLPQKWLDLFGGPENEKYGTNYKAAPFKVSPDCCYWMKERPCDLYAKETGRKPYMGLMASEGGQRRFALVRHGCNYYGKTVTRSCPFAIFSRQDLLQLALDIKVPVPEIYGEIVRDPDGTLKTTRAQRTGCTMCGFGIHIENRPHRFDRLREDSPKEWRFWMYDMGWGKVLDYIGVEWEAPPIIQVELPFETAV
;
A
#
# COMPACT_ATOMS: atom_id res chain seq x y z
N ALA A 1 -6.47 5.51 4.47
CA ALA A 1 -6.79 5.00 5.81
C ALA A 1 -6.87 6.13 6.84
N GLY A 2 -5.76 6.73 7.30
CA GLY A 2 -5.79 7.73 8.39
C GLY A 2 -6.72 8.93 8.17
N LYS A 3 -6.77 9.51 6.97
CA LYS A 3 -7.73 10.58 6.64
C LYS A 3 -9.19 10.14 6.82
N ILE A 4 -9.53 8.93 6.36
CA ILE A 4 -10.89 8.37 6.51
C ILE A 4 -11.20 8.12 7.98
N GLN A 5 -10.26 7.57 8.75
CA GLN A 5 -10.42 7.38 10.19
C GLN A 5 -10.76 8.69 10.90
N MET A 6 -10.09 9.79 10.54
CA MET A 6 -10.36 11.11 11.12
C MET A 6 -11.77 11.62 10.76
N LEU A 7 -12.23 11.41 9.52
CA LEU A 7 -13.61 11.73 9.14
C LEU A 7 -14.64 10.90 9.94
N GLN A 8 -14.38 9.61 10.14
CA GLN A 8 -15.28 8.71 10.88
C GLN A 8 -15.28 8.96 12.40
N ASN A 9 -14.29 9.66 12.95
CA ASN A 9 -14.15 9.93 14.39
C ASN A 9 -13.92 11.43 14.62
N PRO A 10 -14.95 12.27 14.43
CA PRO A 10 -14.84 13.72 14.60
C PRO A 10 -14.63 14.09 16.08
N THR A 11 -13.68 14.98 16.33
CA THR A 11 -13.41 15.62 17.62
C THR A 11 -13.08 17.10 17.40
N ASP A 12 -13.07 17.93 18.43
CA ASP A 12 -12.63 19.34 18.25
C ASP A 12 -11.17 19.43 17.82
N LYS A 13 -10.32 18.53 18.32
CA LYS A 13 -8.87 18.52 18.05
C LYS A 13 -8.53 18.27 16.58
N ASN A 14 -9.32 17.46 15.87
CA ASN A 14 -9.07 17.16 14.46
C ASN A 14 -9.95 17.98 13.49
N LYS A 15 -10.72 18.98 13.96
CA LYS A 15 -11.60 19.81 13.12
C LYS A 15 -10.87 20.45 11.93
N THR A 16 -9.70 21.03 12.16
CA THR A 16 -8.88 21.66 11.11
C THR A 16 -8.38 20.64 10.08
N VAL A 17 -7.99 19.44 10.53
CA VAL A 17 -7.51 18.40 9.63
C VAL A 17 -8.65 17.82 8.79
N ARG A 18 -9.83 17.61 9.38
CA ARG A 18 -11.02 17.18 8.63
C ARG A 18 -11.42 18.21 7.59
N HIS A 19 -11.35 19.50 7.91
CA HIS A 19 -11.54 20.57 6.92
C HIS A 19 -10.57 20.44 5.73
N ALA A 20 -9.27 20.30 6.01
CA ALA A 20 -8.26 20.11 4.97
C ALA A 20 -8.46 18.82 4.14
N ILE A 21 -9.04 17.77 4.73
CA ILE A 21 -9.38 16.53 4.03
C ILE A 21 -10.56 16.76 3.07
N MET A 22 -11.57 17.53 3.47
CA MET A 22 -12.76 17.81 2.65
C MET A 22 -12.47 18.82 1.53
N THR A 23 -11.80 19.93 1.84
CA THR A 23 -11.65 21.07 0.92
C THR A 23 -10.28 21.11 0.25
N GLY A 24 -9.24 20.59 0.90
CA GLY A 24 -7.85 20.77 0.51
C GLY A 24 -7.19 22.04 1.07
N GLU A 25 -7.95 22.89 1.74
CA GLU A 25 -7.45 24.11 2.36
C GLU A 25 -6.78 23.79 3.69
N THR A 26 -5.57 24.32 3.89
CA THR A 26 -4.79 24.10 5.09
C THR A 26 -4.60 25.39 5.87
N GLY A 27 -4.47 25.30 7.19
CA GLY A 27 -4.17 26.45 8.05
C GLY A 27 -2.68 26.82 8.06
N ALA A 28 -2.28 27.67 9.02
CA ALA A 28 -0.91 28.16 9.17
C ALA A 28 0.15 27.03 9.19
N TYR A 29 -0.11 25.95 9.92
CA TYR A 29 0.80 24.80 9.98
C TYR A 29 0.99 24.12 8.62
N GLY A 30 -0.04 24.10 7.76
CA GLY A 30 0.05 23.58 6.40
C GLY A 30 0.54 24.60 5.37
N GLY A 31 0.91 25.81 5.81
CA GLY A 31 1.40 26.88 4.95
C GLY A 31 0.31 27.52 4.10
N PHE A 32 -0.94 27.53 4.57
CA PHE A 32 -2.08 28.16 3.88
C PHE A 32 -2.29 27.68 2.43
N LYS A 33 -1.93 26.43 2.15
CA LYS A 33 -2.10 25.82 0.83
C LYS A 33 -3.55 25.44 0.58
N THR A 34 -3.95 25.51 -0.67
CA THR A 34 -5.22 25.08 -1.27
C THR A 34 -4.95 23.99 -2.30
N LYS A 35 -6.00 23.43 -2.91
CA LYS A 35 -5.83 22.46 -4.00
C LYS A 35 -5.06 23.07 -5.18
N GLU A 36 -5.35 24.32 -5.51
CA GLU A 36 -4.76 25.08 -6.62
C GLU A 36 -3.28 25.38 -6.35
N THR A 37 -2.92 25.62 -5.10
CA THR A 37 -1.52 25.86 -4.67
C THR A 37 -0.80 24.57 -4.23
N GLY A 38 -1.33 23.40 -4.60
CA GLY A 38 -0.63 22.11 -4.50
C GLY A 38 -0.81 21.34 -3.19
N SER A 39 -1.86 21.64 -2.40
CA SER A 39 -2.21 20.84 -1.22
C SER A 39 -2.56 19.40 -1.60
N ARG A 40 -1.92 18.44 -0.93
CA ARG A 40 -2.25 17.00 -1.02
C ARG A 40 -3.14 16.53 0.12
N MET A 41 -3.71 17.46 0.90
CA MET A 41 -4.55 17.12 2.06
C MET A 41 -5.94 16.67 1.68
N ARG A 42 -6.52 17.24 0.60
CA ARG A 42 -7.83 16.81 0.11
C ARG A 42 -7.82 15.30 -0.16
N LEU A 43 -8.87 14.62 0.27
CA LEU A 43 -9.08 13.23 -0.11
C LEU A 43 -9.49 13.21 -1.61
N PRO A 44 -8.96 12.28 -2.44
CA PRO A 44 -9.40 12.17 -3.83
C PRO A 44 -10.91 11.99 -3.94
N GLN A 45 -11.51 12.52 -5.02
CA GLN A 45 -12.98 12.60 -5.13
C GLN A 45 -13.67 11.24 -4.97
N LYS A 46 -13.18 10.19 -5.65
CA LYS A 46 -13.65 8.80 -5.49
C LYS A 46 -13.80 8.38 -4.02
N TRP A 47 -12.88 8.80 -3.17
CA TRP A 47 -12.87 8.46 -1.76
C TRP A 47 -13.72 9.41 -0.91
N LEU A 48 -13.88 10.69 -1.30
CA LEU A 48 -14.87 11.57 -0.69
C LEU A 48 -16.28 11.02 -0.95
N ASP A 49 -16.57 10.60 -2.18
CA ASP A 49 -17.88 10.05 -2.55
C ASP A 49 -18.28 8.84 -1.71
N LEU A 50 -17.28 8.04 -1.29
CA LEU A 50 -17.47 6.83 -0.48
C LEU A 50 -17.34 7.05 1.03
N PHE A 51 -16.55 8.01 1.50
CA PHE A 51 -16.19 8.12 2.92
C PHE A 51 -16.41 9.50 3.53
N GLY A 52 -16.85 10.49 2.74
CA GLY A 52 -17.06 11.88 3.14
C GLY A 52 -18.35 12.12 3.92
N GLY A 53 -19.26 11.13 3.96
CA GLY A 53 -20.58 11.26 4.58
C GLY A 53 -20.62 11.85 5.99
N PRO A 54 -19.67 11.52 6.91
CA PRO A 54 -19.65 12.11 8.25
C PRO A 54 -19.58 13.64 8.31
N GLU A 55 -19.16 14.32 7.24
CA GLU A 55 -19.05 15.78 7.18
C GLU A 55 -20.13 16.43 6.29
N ASN A 56 -21.13 15.67 5.82
CA ASN A 56 -22.15 16.14 4.87
C ASN A 56 -22.91 17.39 5.35
N GLU A 57 -23.42 17.37 6.59
CA GLU A 57 -24.22 18.47 7.15
C GLU A 57 -23.45 19.80 7.13
N LYS A 58 -22.17 19.76 7.48
CA LYS A 58 -21.31 20.93 7.58
C LYS A 58 -20.98 21.54 6.22
N TYR A 59 -20.78 20.72 5.20
CA TYR A 59 -20.35 21.17 3.86
C TYR A 59 -21.47 21.17 2.82
N GLY A 60 -22.70 20.83 3.20
CA GLY A 60 -23.82 20.72 2.27
C GLY A 60 -23.61 19.66 1.18
N THR A 61 -22.91 18.58 1.49
CA THR A 61 -22.61 17.50 0.54
C THR A 61 -23.52 16.29 0.74
N ASN A 62 -23.53 15.37 -0.22
CA ASN A 62 -24.34 14.15 -0.16
C ASN A 62 -23.48 12.90 -0.42
N TYR A 63 -22.31 12.83 0.22
CA TYR A 63 -21.40 11.70 0.12
C TYR A 63 -21.91 10.51 0.92
N LYS A 64 -21.47 9.29 0.55
CA LYS A 64 -21.78 8.08 1.32
C LYS A 64 -20.99 8.03 2.62
N ALA A 65 -21.53 7.29 3.58
CA ALA A 65 -20.84 6.91 4.80
C ALA A 65 -20.67 5.38 4.83
N ALA A 66 -19.43 4.92 4.96
CA ALA A 66 -19.16 3.48 5.01
C ALA A 66 -19.75 2.86 6.29
N PRO A 67 -20.42 1.69 6.19
CA PRO A 67 -21.01 1.00 7.35
C PRO A 67 -19.97 0.25 8.21
N PHE A 68 -18.68 0.52 8.01
CA PHE A 68 -17.56 -0.13 8.69
C PHE A 68 -16.46 0.89 9.00
N LYS A 69 -15.62 0.58 9.98
CA LYS A 69 -14.50 1.44 10.40
C LYS A 69 -13.26 1.21 9.53
N VAL A 70 -12.54 2.29 9.24
CA VAL A 70 -11.27 2.26 8.50
C VAL A 70 -10.18 2.88 9.36
N SER A 71 -9.08 2.17 9.59
CA SER A 71 -7.92 2.69 10.32
C SER A 71 -6.59 2.20 9.72
N PRO A 72 -5.48 2.93 9.95
CA PRO A 72 -4.12 2.46 9.68
C PRO A 72 -3.52 1.67 10.86
N ASP A 73 -4.22 1.59 12.00
CA ASP A 73 -3.67 1.15 13.29
C ASP A 73 -3.21 -0.30 13.31
N CYS A 74 -3.71 -1.13 12.37
CA CYS A 74 -3.29 -2.52 12.25
C CYS A 74 -1.78 -2.65 12.00
N CYS A 75 -1.19 -1.75 11.19
CA CYS A 75 0.26 -1.70 10.97
C CYS A 75 1.01 -1.32 12.25
N TYR A 76 0.49 -0.36 13.01
CA TYR A 76 1.10 0.05 14.27
C TYR A 76 1.17 -1.11 15.26
N TRP A 77 0.03 -1.76 15.52
CA TRP A 77 -0.05 -2.81 16.54
C TRP A 77 0.67 -4.10 16.13
N MET A 78 0.57 -4.51 14.87
CA MET A 78 1.13 -5.79 14.43
C MET A 78 2.57 -5.69 13.93
N LYS A 79 3.07 -4.49 13.59
CA LYS A 79 4.41 -4.34 12.98
C LYS A 79 5.27 -3.32 13.70
N GLU A 80 4.82 -2.07 13.77
CA GLU A 80 5.68 -0.96 14.21
C GLU A 80 6.00 -1.08 15.70
N ARG A 81 4.96 -1.20 16.54
CA ARG A 81 5.12 -1.34 18.00
C ARG A 81 5.99 -2.54 18.41
N PRO A 82 5.76 -3.79 17.94
CA PRO A 82 6.61 -4.90 18.34
C PRO A 82 8.07 -4.73 17.87
N CYS A 83 8.31 -4.20 16.67
CA CYS A 83 9.66 -3.89 16.20
C CYS A 83 10.34 -2.82 17.08
N ASP A 84 9.61 -1.76 17.45
CA ASP A 84 10.13 -0.70 18.32
C ASP A 84 10.47 -1.21 19.72
N LEU A 85 9.64 -2.08 20.29
CA LEU A 85 9.90 -2.71 21.59
C LEU A 85 11.15 -3.58 21.51
N TYR A 86 11.25 -4.45 20.50
CA TYR A 86 12.43 -5.28 20.29
C TYR A 86 13.72 -4.46 20.12
N ALA A 87 13.67 -3.37 19.35
CA ALA A 87 14.81 -2.48 19.15
C ALA A 87 15.23 -1.77 20.45
N LYS A 88 14.28 -1.39 21.31
CA LYS A 88 14.55 -0.79 22.63
C LYS A 88 15.17 -1.80 23.59
N GLU A 89 14.61 -3.01 23.65
CA GLU A 89 15.06 -4.07 24.55
C GLU A 89 16.47 -4.57 24.20
N THR A 90 16.79 -4.63 22.90
CA THR A 90 18.03 -5.27 22.44
C THR A 90 19.11 -4.29 21.97
N GLY A 91 18.76 -3.02 21.80
CA GLY A 91 19.64 -2.01 21.20
C GLY A 91 19.90 -2.20 19.69
N ARG A 92 19.37 -3.27 19.07
CA ARG A 92 19.63 -3.63 17.67
C ARG A 92 19.10 -2.55 16.71
N LYS A 93 19.86 -2.31 15.64
CA LYS A 93 19.52 -1.39 14.55
C LYS A 93 19.30 -2.16 13.26
N PRO A 94 18.25 -1.87 12.48
CA PRO A 94 17.90 -2.68 11.33
C PRO A 94 18.75 -2.36 10.10
N TYR A 95 19.09 -3.41 9.35
CA TYR A 95 19.26 -3.31 7.91
C TYR A 95 17.88 -3.35 7.25
N MET A 96 17.62 -2.44 6.32
CA MET A 96 16.35 -2.36 5.61
C MET A 96 16.57 -2.41 4.09
N GLY A 97 15.79 -3.24 3.40
CA GLY A 97 15.81 -3.37 1.95
C GLY A 97 15.09 -2.25 1.19
N LEU A 98 15.21 -1.00 1.65
CA LEU A 98 14.61 0.16 0.96
C LEU A 98 15.50 0.59 -0.21
N MET A 99 14.91 0.92 -1.35
CA MET A 99 15.63 1.43 -2.51
C MET A 99 15.15 2.84 -2.88
N ALA A 100 16.05 3.70 -3.34
CA ALA A 100 15.67 5.03 -3.81
C ALA A 100 14.81 4.97 -5.09
N SER A 101 15.00 3.92 -5.89
CA SER A 101 14.23 3.61 -7.10
C SER A 101 12.74 3.36 -6.84
N GLU A 102 12.33 3.10 -5.60
CA GLU A 102 10.91 2.90 -5.23
C GLU A 102 10.09 4.20 -5.22
N GLY A 103 10.76 5.35 -5.34
CA GLY A 103 10.10 6.66 -5.42
C GLY A 103 9.48 7.12 -4.10
N GLY A 104 8.63 8.15 -4.22
CA GLY A 104 7.90 8.73 -3.09
C GLY A 104 8.80 9.12 -1.92
N GLN A 105 8.28 8.93 -0.69
CA GLN A 105 8.99 9.27 0.55
C GLN A 105 10.30 8.49 0.74
N ARG A 106 10.38 7.27 0.18
CA ARG A 106 11.60 6.44 0.26
C ARG A 106 12.75 7.07 -0.50
N ARG A 107 12.50 7.51 -1.74
CA ARG A 107 13.49 8.25 -2.54
C ARG A 107 13.97 9.49 -1.82
N PHE A 108 13.06 10.34 -1.34
CA PHE A 108 13.43 11.58 -0.64
C PHE A 108 14.29 11.30 0.59
N ALA A 109 13.89 10.34 1.42
CA ALA A 109 14.63 10.00 2.63
C ALA A 109 16.02 9.44 2.33
N LEU A 110 16.15 8.56 1.33
CA LEU A 110 17.43 7.93 0.98
C LEU A 110 18.37 8.89 0.24
N VAL A 111 17.85 9.73 -0.66
CA VAL A 111 18.67 10.75 -1.35
C VAL A 111 19.19 11.79 -0.35
N ARG A 112 18.37 12.19 0.63
CA ARG A 112 18.78 13.21 1.61
C ARG A 112 19.72 12.68 2.69
N HIS A 113 19.50 11.45 3.15
CA HIS A 113 20.18 10.92 4.34
C HIS A 113 21.16 9.78 4.03
N GLY A 114 21.22 9.32 2.78
CA GLY A 114 22.05 8.22 2.36
C GLY A 114 21.58 6.84 2.85
N CYS A 115 22.45 5.86 2.59
CA CYS A 115 22.28 4.46 2.99
C CYS A 115 22.29 4.31 4.51
N ASN A 116 23.36 4.79 5.17
CA ASN A 116 23.52 4.72 6.63
C ASN A 116 23.02 6.02 7.25
N TYR A 117 22.07 5.91 8.17
CA TYR A 117 21.48 7.06 8.86
C TYR A 117 21.61 6.90 10.37
N TYR A 118 22.19 7.92 11.01
CA TYR A 118 22.41 8.02 12.46
C TYR A 118 21.66 9.25 13.00
N GLY A 119 20.34 9.16 13.05
CA GLY A 119 19.48 10.21 13.61
C GLY A 119 19.37 10.14 15.13
N LYS A 120 18.83 11.20 15.73
CA LYS A 120 18.61 11.31 17.19
C LYS A 120 17.73 10.19 17.75
N THR A 121 16.70 9.79 17.00
CA THR A 121 15.71 8.79 17.41
C THR A 121 15.75 7.51 16.58
N VAL A 122 16.40 7.54 15.42
CA VAL A 122 16.38 6.44 14.45
C VAL A 122 17.79 6.22 13.93
N THR A 123 18.26 4.97 14.03
CA THR A 123 19.48 4.51 13.37
C THR A 123 19.13 3.36 12.44
N ARG A 124 19.61 3.39 11.19
CA ARG A 124 19.34 2.35 10.18
C ARG A 124 20.44 2.26 9.14
N SER A 125 20.49 1.13 8.44
CA SER A 125 21.26 0.98 7.20
C SER A 125 20.37 0.48 6.07
N CYS A 126 20.46 1.08 4.88
CA CYS A 126 19.72 0.68 3.68
C CYS A 126 20.69 0.36 2.54
N PRO A 127 21.38 -0.79 2.56
CA PRO A 127 22.44 -1.12 1.59
C PRO A 127 21.94 -1.15 0.14
N PHE A 128 20.66 -1.45 -0.08
CA PHE A 128 20.05 -1.44 -1.41
C PHE A 128 19.62 -0.05 -1.90
N ALA A 129 19.97 1.04 -1.19
CA ALA A 129 19.54 2.38 -1.54
C ALA A 129 19.84 2.78 -3.00
N ILE A 130 20.97 2.34 -3.53
CA ILE A 130 21.46 2.66 -4.89
C ILE A 130 20.97 1.69 -5.96
N PHE A 131 20.37 0.56 -5.57
CA PHE A 131 19.97 -0.49 -6.49
C PHE A 131 18.59 -0.19 -7.07
N SER A 132 18.39 -0.63 -8.32
CA SER A 132 17.08 -0.75 -8.94
C SER A 132 16.51 -2.15 -8.70
N ARG A 133 15.23 -2.32 -9.02
CA ARG A 133 14.62 -3.65 -9.02
C ARG A 133 15.29 -4.59 -10.03
N GLN A 134 15.74 -4.07 -11.17
CA GLN A 134 16.42 -4.86 -12.20
C GLN A 134 17.74 -5.41 -11.66
N ASP A 135 18.51 -4.57 -10.96
CA ASP A 135 19.77 -4.99 -10.34
C ASP A 135 19.56 -6.08 -9.29
N LEU A 136 18.50 -5.97 -8.47
CA LEU A 136 18.19 -6.98 -7.45
C LEU A 136 17.76 -8.32 -8.07
N LEU A 137 16.95 -8.30 -9.12
CA LEU A 137 16.53 -9.53 -9.80
C LEU A 137 17.69 -10.18 -10.54
N GLN A 138 18.54 -9.38 -11.19
CA GLN A 138 19.75 -9.91 -11.84
C GLN A 138 20.68 -10.53 -10.79
N LEU A 139 20.97 -9.82 -9.70
CA LEU A 139 21.80 -10.34 -8.62
C LEU A 139 21.24 -11.64 -8.03
N ALA A 140 19.92 -11.73 -7.87
CA ALA A 140 19.27 -12.93 -7.38
C ALA A 140 19.50 -14.15 -8.29
N LEU A 141 19.51 -13.94 -9.62
CA LEU A 141 19.86 -14.98 -10.59
C LEU A 141 21.35 -15.34 -10.50
N ASP A 142 22.23 -14.34 -10.46
CA ASP A 142 23.69 -14.52 -10.49
C ASP A 142 24.20 -15.37 -9.32
N ILE A 143 23.66 -15.13 -8.12
CA ILE A 143 24.05 -15.86 -6.90
C ILE A 143 23.05 -16.96 -6.50
N LYS A 144 22.08 -17.27 -7.37
CA LYS A 144 21.09 -18.34 -7.18
C LYS A 144 20.34 -18.24 -5.85
N VAL A 145 19.80 -17.04 -5.55
CA VAL A 145 18.99 -16.81 -4.35
C VAL A 145 17.69 -17.61 -4.42
N PRO A 146 17.30 -18.32 -3.35
CA PRO A 146 15.97 -18.93 -3.27
C PRO A 146 14.86 -17.87 -3.36
N VAL A 147 13.97 -18.02 -4.34
CA VAL A 147 12.84 -17.12 -4.54
C VAL A 147 11.60 -17.72 -3.87
N PRO A 148 10.94 -17.00 -2.94
CA PRO A 148 9.72 -17.52 -2.31
C PRO A 148 8.59 -17.72 -3.33
N GLU A 149 7.83 -18.81 -3.18
CA GLU A 149 6.76 -19.22 -4.11
C GLU A 149 5.73 -18.13 -4.41
N ILE A 150 5.45 -17.25 -3.45
CA ILE A 150 4.53 -16.11 -3.64
C ILE A 150 4.96 -15.15 -4.78
N TYR A 151 6.25 -15.09 -5.08
CA TYR A 151 6.81 -14.35 -6.21
C TYR A 151 6.81 -15.16 -7.50
N GLY A 152 6.72 -16.49 -7.42
CA GLY A 152 6.90 -17.39 -8.55
C GLY A 152 8.36 -17.43 -9.00
N GLU A 153 8.59 -17.28 -10.30
CA GLU A 153 9.92 -17.35 -10.90
C GLU A 153 10.38 -15.97 -11.36
N ILE A 154 11.70 -15.77 -11.46
CA ILE A 154 12.28 -14.59 -12.11
C ILE A 154 12.38 -14.90 -13.61
N VAL A 155 11.64 -14.15 -14.42
CA VAL A 155 11.62 -14.28 -15.88
C VAL A 155 12.14 -13.00 -16.53
N ARG A 156 12.64 -13.15 -17.76
CA ARG A 156 13.09 -12.04 -18.60
C ARG A 156 12.13 -11.87 -19.78
N ASP A 157 11.56 -10.69 -19.90
CA ASP A 157 10.73 -10.31 -21.04
C ASP A 157 11.59 -10.13 -22.31
N PRO A 158 10.99 -10.15 -23.52
CA PRO A 158 11.74 -10.00 -24.78
C PRO A 158 12.57 -8.72 -24.89
N ASP A 159 12.16 -7.66 -24.21
CA ASP A 159 12.89 -6.38 -24.13
C ASP A 159 14.08 -6.39 -23.15
N GLY A 160 14.30 -7.52 -22.47
CA GLY A 160 15.34 -7.71 -21.47
C GLY A 160 14.91 -7.40 -20.03
N THR A 161 13.71 -6.88 -19.81
CA THR A 161 13.20 -6.51 -18.48
C THR A 161 12.97 -7.76 -17.62
N LEU A 162 13.55 -7.78 -16.41
CA LEU A 162 13.31 -8.82 -15.42
C LEU A 162 12.06 -8.53 -14.59
N LYS A 163 11.26 -9.57 -14.37
CA LYS A 163 10.13 -9.54 -13.45
C LYS A 163 9.93 -10.88 -12.75
N THR A 164 9.10 -10.86 -11.71
CA THR A 164 8.61 -12.07 -11.06
C THR A 164 7.28 -12.48 -11.71
N THR A 165 6.99 -13.78 -11.86
CA THR A 165 5.78 -14.24 -12.56
C THR A 165 4.48 -14.05 -11.77
N ARG A 166 4.58 -13.93 -10.43
CA ARG A 166 3.44 -13.67 -9.54
C ARG A 166 3.54 -12.28 -8.91
N ALA A 167 3.63 -12.18 -7.59
CA ALA A 167 3.68 -10.90 -6.90
C ALA A 167 4.94 -10.12 -7.28
N GLN A 168 4.83 -8.80 -7.47
CA GLN A 168 6.01 -7.93 -7.62
C GLN A 168 6.51 -7.43 -6.26
N ARG A 169 5.61 -7.37 -5.27
CA ARG A 169 5.81 -6.95 -3.88
C ARG A 169 4.77 -7.64 -3.02
N THR A 170 5.13 -7.99 -1.79
CA THR A 170 4.21 -8.65 -0.86
C THR A 170 4.04 -7.87 0.43
N GLY A 171 3.01 -8.22 1.19
CA GLY A 171 2.65 -7.63 2.46
C GLY A 171 1.87 -8.62 3.31
N CYS A 172 1.04 -8.14 4.23
CA CYS A 172 0.13 -9.03 4.98
C CYS A 172 -0.91 -9.63 4.04
N THR A 173 -1.30 -10.88 4.29
CA THR A 173 -2.32 -11.61 3.51
C THR A 173 -3.69 -10.90 3.56
N MET A 174 -4.05 -10.33 4.71
CA MET A 174 -5.35 -9.65 4.89
C MET A 174 -5.38 -8.18 4.46
N CYS A 175 -4.26 -7.58 4.03
CA CYS A 175 -4.19 -6.13 3.86
C CYS A 175 -4.70 -5.69 2.48
N GLY A 176 -5.90 -5.08 2.44
CA GLY A 176 -6.44 -4.45 1.23
C GLY A 176 -5.83 -3.09 0.87
N PHE A 177 -4.75 -2.65 1.52
CA PHE A 177 -4.16 -1.34 1.20
C PHE A 177 -3.55 -1.36 -0.20
N GLY A 178 -4.04 -0.45 -1.05
CA GLY A 178 -3.64 -0.36 -2.46
C GLY A 178 -4.40 -1.29 -3.40
N ILE A 179 -5.36 -2.09 -2.92
CA ILE A 179 -6.02 -3.09 -3.79
C ILE A 179 -6.73 -2.47 -5.00
N HIS A 180 -7.32 -1.29 -4.83
CA HIS A 180 -8.00 -0.53 -5.88
C HIS A 180 -7.13 -0.05 -7.07
N ILE A 181 -5.80 -0.24 -7.01
CA ILE A 181 -4.87 0.05 -8.12
C ILE A 181 -4.17 -1.21 -8.65
N GLU A 182 -4.52 -2.39 -8.12
CA GLU A 182 -3.99 -3.65 -8.63
C GLU A 182 -4.83 -4.15 -9.81
N ASN A 183 -4.15 -4.67 -10.83
CA ASN A 183 -4.80 -5.43 -11.89
C ASN A 183 -5.11 -6.84 -11.42
N ARG A 184 -6.14 -7.47 -12.01
CA ARG A 184 -6.41 -8.88 -11.79
C ARG A 184 -5.47 -9.77 -12.63
N PRO A 185 -4.98 -10.91 -12.10
CA PRO A 185 -5.19 -11.41 -10.73
C PRO A 185 -4.47 -10.54 -9.69
N HIS A 186 -5.23 -9.99 -8.74
CA HIS A 186 -4.70 -9.17 -7.65
C HIS A 186 -4.35 -10.05 -6.44
N ARG A 187 -3.78 -9.50 -5.37
CA ARG A 187 -3.31 -10.30 -4.22
C ARG A 187 -4.37 -11.22 -3.59
N PHE A 188 -5.66 -10.82 -3.59
CA PHE A 188 -6.73 -11.67 -3.05
C PHE A 188 -7.13 -12.80 -3.99
N ASP A 189 -6.87 -12.67 -5.29
CA ASP A 189 -7.03 -13.78 -6.24
C ASP A 189 -5.94 -14.82 -5.99
N ARG A 190 -4.70 -14.36 -5.83
CA ARG A 190 -3.56 -15.21 -5.45
C ARG A 190 -3.79 -15.90 -4.12
N LEU A 191 -4.36 -15.20 -3.14
CA LEU A 191 -4.73 -15.82 -1.85
C LEU A 191 -5.79 -16.91 -2.01
N ARG A 192 -6.79 -16.72 -2.91
CA ARG A 192 -7.78 -17.77 -3.21
C ARG A 192 -7.12 -19.00 -3.85
N GLU A 193 -6.15 -18.80 -4.73
CA GLU A 193 -5.37 -19.87 -5.36
C GLU A 193 -4.55 -20.64 -4.32
N ASP A 194 -3.78 -19.93 -3.49
CA ASP A 194 -2.78 -20.52 -2.60
C ASP A 194 -3.40 -21.05 -1.29
N SER A 195 -4.44 -20.40 -0.78
CA SER A 195 -5.09 -20.74 0.49
C SER A 195 -6.60 -20.44 0.45
N PRO A 196 -7.41 -21.28 -0.22
CA PRO A 196 -8.86 -21.05 -0.36
C PRO A 196 -9.60 -20.89 0.98
N LYS A 197 -9.15 -21.62 2.02
CA LYS A 197 -9.74 -21.53 3.37
C LYS A 197 -9.49 -20.18 4.02
N GLU A 198 -8.24 -19.68 3.94
CA GLU A 198 -7.90 -18.36 4.46
C GLU A 198 -8.61 -17.25 3.68
N TRP A 199 -8.62 -17.36 2.35
CA TRP A 199 -9.37 -16.44 1.50
C TRP A 199 -10.85 -16.37 1.91
N ARG A 200 -11.50 -17.53 2.06
CA ARG A 200 -12.91 -17.60 2.46
C ARG A 200 -13.13 -16.95 3.83
N PHE A 201 -12.27 -17.24 4.80
CA PHE A 201 -12.32 -16.63 6.13
C PHE A 201 -12.25 -15.10 6.07
N TRP A 202 -11.31 -14.54 5.31
CA TRP A 202 -11.20 -13.09 5.18
C TRP A 202 -12.40 -12.47 4.47
N MET A 203 -12.80 -13.05 3.33
CA MET A 203 -13.81 -12.46 2.48
C MET A 203 -15.21 -12.54 3.09
N TYR A 204 -15.60 -13.71 3.60
CA TYR A 204 -16.96 -13.95 4.08
C TYR A 204 -17.09 -13.77 5.59
N ASP A 205 -16.19 -14.37 6.39
CA ASP A 205 -16.36 -14.42 7.84
C ASP A 205 -15.92 -13.09 8.50
N MET A 206 -14.81 -12.52 8.04
CA MET A 206 -14.32 -11.21 8.51
C MET A 206 -14.89 -10.02 7.73
N GLY A 207 -15.61 -10.28 6.64
CA GLY A 207 -16.34 -9.26 5.88
C GLY A 207 -15.51 -8.40 4.93
N TRP A 208 -14.31 -8.83 4.51
CA TRP A 208 -13.54 -8.11 3.48
C TRP A 208 -14.29 -8.01 2.16
N GLY A 209 -15.10 -9.01 1.79
CA GLY A 209 -15.89 -8.97 0.55
C GLY A 209 -16.80 -7.73 0.50
N LYS A 210 -17.50 -7.43 1.60
CA LYS A 210 -18.35 -6.23 1.73
C LYS A 210 -17.55 -4.94 1.56
N VAL A 211 -16.31 -4.90 2.04
CA VAL A 211 -15.42 -3.74 1.88
C VAL A 211 -15.01 -3.59 0.42
N LEU A 212 -14.66 -4.69 -0.26
CA LEU A 212 -14.26 -4.71 -1.66
C LEU A 212 -15.43 -4.29 -2.58
N ASP A 213 -16.63 -4.81 -2.34
CA ASP A 213 -17.84 -4.40 -3.05
C ASP A 213 -18.11 -2.90 -2.87
N TYR A 214 -17.97 -2.39 -1.64
CA TYR A 214 -18.18 -0.98 -1.33
C TYR A 214 -17.22 -0.05 -2.08
N ILE A 215 -15.97 -0.48 -2.31
CA ILE A 215 -14.97 0.30 -3.04
C ILE A 215 -14.90 -0.02 -4.54
N GLY A 216 -15.78 -0.91 -5.02
CA GLY A 216 -15.90 -1.31 -6.42
C GLY A 216 -14.72 -2.15 -6.91
N VAL A 217 -14.23 -3.09 -6.09
CA VAL A 217 -13.18 -4.04 -6.46
C VAL A 217 -13.78 -5.44 -6.54
N GLU A 218 -13.74 -6.03 -7.73
CA GLU A 218 -14.23 -7.39 -7.97
C GLU A 218 -13.27 -8.42 -7.34
N TRP A 219 -13.82 -9.37 -6.58
CA TRP A 219 -13.03 -10.34 -5.82
C TRP A 219 -13.61 -11.77 -5.85
N GLU A 220 -14.93 -11.90 -5.97
CA GLU A 220 -15.63 -13.18 -5.80
C GLU A 220 -15.46 -14.10 -7.00
N ALA A 221 -15.73 -13.60 -8.22
CA ALA A 221 -15.53 -14.37 -9.44
C ALA A 221 -14.04 -14.67 -9.67
N PRO A 222 -13.65 -15.80 -10.24
CA PRO A 222 -12.27 -16.04 -10.68
C PRO A 222 -11.82 -15.03 -11.74
N PRO A 223 -10.54 -14.58 -11.76
CA PRO A 223 -10.06 -13.69 -12.80
C PRO A 223 -10.06 -14.43 -14.14
N ILE A 224 -10.49 -13.74 -15.20
CA ILE A 224 -10.35 -14.25 -16.56
C ILE A 224 -8.88 -14.09 -16.95
N ILE A 225 -8.14 -15.20 -16.93
CA ILE A 225 -6.77 -15.24 -17.45
C ILE A 225 -6.90 -15.45 -18.96
N GLN A 226 -6.62 -14.41 -19.75
CA GLN A 226 -6.38 -14.60 -21.17
C GLN A 226 -5.14 -15.48 -21.31
N VAL A 227 -5.36 -16.75 -21.67
CA VAL A 227 -4.29 -17.63 -22.07
C VAL A 227 -3.88 -17.14 -23.47
N GLU A 228 -2.70 -16.53 -23.59
CA GLU A 228 -2.10 -16.36 -24.92
C GLU A 228 -1.91 -17.77 -25.48
N LEU A 229 -2.72 -18.14 -26.47
CA LEU A 229 -2.50 -19.35 -27.24
C LEU A 229 -1.13 -19.20 -27.91
N PRO A 230 -0.24 -20.21 -27.83
CA PRO A 230 1.01 -20.15 -28.57
C PRO A 230 0.68 -19.93 -30.04
N PHE A 231 1.32 -18.92 -30.65
CA PHE A 231 1.28 -18.73 -32.09
C PHE A 231 1.64 -20.05 -32.75
N GLU A 232 0.66 -20.71 -33.39
CA GLU A 232 0.94 -21.80 -34.29
C GLU A 232 1.83 -21.23 -35.40
N THR A 233 3.10 -21.65 -35.40
CA THR A 233 3.97 -21.42 -36.54
C THR A 233 3.35 -22.18 -37.70
N ALA A 234 2.74 -21.46 -38.64
CA ALA A 234 2.34 -22.00 -39.92
C ALA A 234 3.59 -22.63 -40.58
N VAL A 235 3.53 -23.95 -40.79
CA VAL A 235 4.50 -24.73 -41.55
C VAL A 235 4.27 -24.50 -43.04
#